data_AF-A0A0D6ADZ5-F1
#
_entry.id   AF-A0A0D6ADZ5-F1
#
_cell.length_a   1.000
_cell.length_b   1.000
_cell.length_c   1.000
_cell.angle_alpha   90.00
_cell.angle_beta   90.00
_cell.angle_gamma   90.00
#
_symmetry.space_group_name_H-M   'P 1'
#
loop_
_entity.id
_entity.type
_entity.pdbx_description
1 polymer ?
#
loop_
_entity_poly.entity_id
_entity_poly.type
_entity_poly.pdbx_seq_one_letter_code
_entity_poly.pdbx_strand_id
1 'polypeptide(L)'
;MNCYNLYQKLENKEFINLKKLSPRSFGISLLWFIFWMIIYAVSAFIKPELVFIPMLLNLPLATFFCIGIILETLIIVILNYDQSYDLWGKLIVLLLTFVINYFYRQTIFKEQKSIKSRIKSRVKEFFIWIIPWLIIIFILGQISSLIQ
;
A
#
# COMPACT_ATOMS: atom_id res chain seq x y z
N MET A 1 -44.08 -3.51 -2.69
CA MET A 1 -42.94 -2.57 -2.60
C MET A 1 -41.69 -3.33 -3.04
N ASN A 2 -41.14 -3.00 -4.22
CA ASN A 2 -40.31 -3.89 -5.04
C ASN A 2 -38.92 -4.21 -4.46
N CYS A 3 -38.69 -5.46 -4.01
CA CYS A 3 -37.34 -6.01 -3.78
C CYS A 3 -36.47 -5.93 -5.05
N TYR A 4 -37.08 -5.98 -6.24
CA TYR A 4 -36.40 -5.83 -7.52
C TYR A 4 -35.69 -4.48 -7.67
N ASN A 5 -36.29 -3.40 -7.16
CA ASN A 5 -35.69 -2.06 -7.17
C ASN A 5 -34.57 -1.91 -6.14
N LEU A 6 -34.56 -2.74 -5.09
CA LEU A 6 -33.50 -2.74 -4.09
C LEU A 6 -32.27 -3.50 -4.62
N TYR A 7 -32.50 -4.66 -5.26
CA TYR A 7 -31.46 -5.46 -5.89
C TYR A 7 -30.78 -4.71 -7.03
N GLN A 8 -31.54 -4.10 -7.95
CA GLN A 8 -30.97 -3.23 -9.01
C GLN A 8 -30.24 -2.00 -8.46
N LYS A 9 -30.67 -1.44 -7.32
CA LYS A 9 -29.95 -0.31 -6.68
C LYS A 9 -28.68 -0.76 -5.98
N LEU A 10 -28.63 -2.00 -5.48
CA LEU A 10 -27.43 -2.59 -4.90
C LEU A 10 -26.44 -2.99 -5.99
N GLU A 11 -26.92 -3.65 -7.04
CA GLU A 11 -26.13 -4.07 -8.20
C GLU A 11 -25.55 -2.84 -8.94
N ASN A 12 -26.35 -1.80 -9.23
CA ASN A 12 -25.84 -0.55 -9.80
C ASN A 12 -24.96 0.28 -8.84
N LYS A 13 -25.00 0.01 -7.54
CA LYS A 13 -24.07 0.61 -6.56
C LYS A 13 -22.82 -0.23 -6.32
N GLU A 14 -22.83 -1.53 -6.56
CA GLU A 14 -21.67 -2.42 -6.39
C GLU A 14 -20.83 -2.49 -7.65
N PHE A 15 -21.46 -2.34 -8.82
CA PHE A 15 -20.80 -1.83 -10.02
C PHE A 15 -20.58 -0.31 -9.89
N ILE A 16 -20.03 0.13 -8.73
CA ILE A 16 -19.31 1.38 -8.61
C ILE A 16 -18.44 1.46 -9.86
N ASN A 17 -18.79 2.39 -10.74
CA ASN A 17 -17.92 3.04 -11.72
C ASN A 17 -16.47 2.59 -11.50
N LEU A 18 -16.08 1.45 -12.10
CA LEU A 18 -14.69 1.09 -12.34
C LEU A 18 -14.25 2.17 -13.32
N LYS A 19 -13.92 3.33 -12.75
CA LYS A 19 -13.44 4.52 -13.45
C LYS A 19 -12.38 3.97 -14.38
N LYS A 20 -12.63 4.04 -15.69
CA LYS A 20 -11.78 3.46 -16.74
C LYS A 20 -10.32 3.59 -16.30
N LEU A 21 -9.68 2.44 -16.02
CA LEU A 21 -8.26 2.36 -15.74
C LEU A 21 -7.56 2.97 -16.95
N SER A 22 -7.19 4.23 -16.82
CA SER A 22 -6.64 5.01 -17.91
C SER A 22 -5.13 4.91 -17.87
N PRO A 23 -4.43 4.88 -19.01
CA PRO A 23 -2.97 4.94 -19.03
C PRO A 23 -2.44 6.15 -18.26
N ARG A 24 -3.17 7.28 -18.30
CA ARG A 24 -2.84 8.49 -17.55
C ARG A 24 -2.92 8.29 -16.02
N SER A 25 -3.96 7.63 -15.50
CA SER A 25 -4.07 7.37 -14.06
C SER A 25 -3.01 6.39 -13.57
N PHE A 26 -2.65 5.42 -14.40
CA PHE A 26 -1.53 4.51 -14.13
C PHE A 26 -0.20 5.28 -14.05
N GLY A 27 0.11 6.11 -15.05
CA GLY A 27 1.34 6.90 -15.07
C GLY A 27 1.49 7.83 -13.87
N ILE A 28 0.41 8.53 -13.48
CA ILE A 28 0.41 9.39 -12.27
C ILE A 28 0.69 8.55 -11.02
N SER A 29 0.06 7.38 -10.91
CA SER A 29 0.24 6.49 -9.75
C SER A 29 1.66 5.92 -9.69
N LEU A 30 2.25 5.58 -10.84
CA LEU A 30 3.61 5.07 -10.95
C LEU A 30 4.63 6.16 -10.56
N LEU A 31 4.49 7.38 -11.08
CA LEU A 31 5.36 8.50 -10.70
C LEU A 31 5.24 8.82 -9.21
N TRP A 32 4.02 8.79 -8.67
CA TRP A 32 3.80 9.00 -7.24
C TRP A 32 4.43 7.89 -6.39
N PHE A 33 4.35 6.64 -6.83
CA PHE A 33 5.01 5.52 -6.17
C PHE A 33 6.53 5.68 -6.19
N ILE A 34 7.13 5.95 -7.34
CA ILE A 34 8.57 6.20 -7.49
C ILE A 34 9.02 7.35 -6.58
N PHE A 35 8.26 8.44 -6.54
CA PHE A 35 8.53 9.57 -5.65
C PHE A 35 8.64 9.14 -4.18
N TRP A 36 7.70 8.33 -3.69
CA TRP A 36 7.76 7.82 -2.33
C TRP A 36 8.94 6.86 -2.11
N MET A 37 9.23 5.97 -3.06
CA MET A 37 10.39 5.07 -2.97
C MET A 37 11.71 5.85 -2.86
N ILE A 38 11.85 6.95 -3.60
CA ILE A 38 13.01 7.85 -3.48
C ILE A 38 13.08 8.47 -2.08
N ILE A 39 11.96 8.96 -1.54
CA ILE A 39 11.93 9.51 -0.17
C ILE A 39 12.33 8.45 0.86
N TYR A 40 11.83 7.23 0.74
CA TYR A 40 12.22 6.13 1.62
C TYR A 40 13.72 5.83 1.52
N ALA A 41 14.25 5.71 0.29
CA ALA A 41 15.66 5.43 0.06
C ALA A 41 16.57 6.54 0.62
N VAL A 42 16.23 7.80 0.39
CA VAL A 42 16.98 8.95 0.93
C VAL A 42 16.91 8.98 2.45
N SER A 43 15.74 8.70 3.03
CA SER A 43 15.59 8.64 4.50
C SER A 43 16.48 7.55 5.09
N ALA A 44 16.45 6.35 4.52
CA ALA A 44 17.27 5.22 4.95
C ALA A 44 18.77 5.50 4.80
N PHE A 45 19.17 6.18 3.73
CA PHE A 45 20.56 6.54 3.46
C PHE A 45 21.12 7.55 4.48
N ILE A 46 20.31 8.53 4.90
CA ILE A 46 20.73 9.52 5.90
C ILE A 46 20.85 8.85 7.27
N LYS A 47 19.76 8.23 7.74
CA LYS A 47 19.72 7.42 8.97
C LYS A 47 18.56 6.42 8.87
N PRO A 48 18.76 5.12 9.12
CA PRO A 48 17.72 4.10 8.98
C PRO A 48 16.43 4.42 9.76
N GLU A 49 16.54 5.05 10.92
CA GLU A 49 15.39 5.41 11.77
C GLU A 49 14.52 6.52 11.15
N LEU A 50 15.05 7.33 10.24
CA LEU A 50 14.28 8.39 9.58
C LEU A 50 13.22 7.83 8.63
N VAL A 51 13.31 6.55 8.24
CA VAL A 51 12.32 5.85 7.41
C VAL A 51 10.92 5.85 8.05
N PHE A 52 10.83 5.93 9.39
CA PHE A 52 9.53 6.03 10.07
C PHE A 52 8.75 7.30 9.69
N ILE A 53 9.43 8.40 9.35
CA ILE A 53 8.78 9.66 8.97
C ILE A 53 7.94 9.49 7.69
N PRO A 54 8.51 9.09 6.53
CA PRO A 54 7.71 8.85 5.34
C PRO A 54 6.70 7.71 5.50
N MET A 55 6.97 6.72 6.36
CA MET A 55 5.99 5.67 6.66
C MET A 55 4.71 6.24 7.27
N LEU A 56 4.82 7.15 8.25
CA LEU A 56 3.68 7.81 8.87
C LEU A 56 2.94 8.75 7.90
N LEU A 57 3.65 9.37 6.97
CA LEU A 57 3.06 10.27 5.97
C LEU A 57 2.29 9.51 4.87
N ASN A 58 2.58 8.23 4.66
CA ASN A 58 1.90 7.39 3.68
C ASN A 58 1.67 5.96 4.19
N LEU A 59 0.92 5.86 5.30
CA LEU A 59 0.63 4.61 6.00
C LEU A 59 0.12 3.47 5.13
N PRO A 60 -0.82 3.65 4.17
CA PRO A 60 -1.25 2.53 3.32
C PRO A 60 -0.08 1.98 2.50
N LEU A 61 0.72 2.86 1.90
CA LEU A 61 1.88 2.44 1.12
C LEU A 61 2.91 1.71 1.99
N ALA A 62 3.21 2.26 3.17
CA ALA A 62 4.11 1.64 4.13
C ALA A 62 3.60 0.25 4.56
N THR A 63 2.31 0.15 4.84
CA THR A 63 1.62 -1.09 5.20
C THR A 63 1.78 -2.14 4.10
N PHE A 64 1.47 -1.80 2.84
CA PHE A 64 1.61 -2.72 1.72
C PHE A 64 3.06 -3.15 1.50
N PHE A 65 4.01 -2.23 1.68
CA PHE A 65 5.43 -2.52 1.58
C PHE A 65 5.88 -3.53 2.64
N CYS A 66 5.50 -3.30 3.91
CA CYS A 66 5.81 -4.24 4.99
C CYS A 66 5.14 -5.61 4.81
N ILE A 67 3.91 -5.67 4.27
CA ILE A 67 3.27 -6.95 3.91
C ILE A 67 4.11 -7.69 2.86
N GLY A 68 4.59 -6.98 1.83
CA GLY A 68 5.47 -7.57 0.83
C GLY A 68 6.75 -8.16 1.43
N ILE A 69 7.41 -7.42 2.32
CA ILE A 69 8.61 -7.90 3.05
C ILE A 69 8.29 -9.16 3.87
N ILE A 70 7.16 -9.19 4.57
CA ILE A 70 6.75 -10.37 5.34
C ILE A 70 6.58 -11.57 4.43
N LEU A 71 5.88 -11.41 3.30
CA LEU A 71 5.68 -12.48 2.33
C LEU A 71 7.00 -12.97 1.73
N GLU A 72 7.89 -12.05 1.34
CA GLU A 72 9.23 -12.39 0.85
C GLU A 72 10.02 -13.17 1.91
N THR A 73 10.03 -12.70 3.15
CA THR A 73 10.74 -13.35 4.26
C THR A 73 10.20 -14.77 4.49
N LEU A 74 8.88 -14.93 4.52
CA LEU A 74 8.25 -16.24 4.68
C LEU A 74 8.58 -17.18 3.52
N ILE A 75 8.60 -16.68 2.28
CA ILE A 75 8.97 -17.47 1.10
C ILE A 75 10.43 -17.93 1.20
N ILE A 76 11.35 -17.04 1.55
CA ILE A 76 12.77 -17.38 1.70
C ILE A 76 12.97 -18.45 2.76
N VAL A 77 12.33 -18.29 3.93
CA VAL A 77 12.42 -19.23 5.05
C VAL A 77 11.79 -20.58 4.73
N ILE A 78 10.60 -20.61 4.12
CA ILE A 78 9.87 -21.87 3.85
C ILE A 78 10.50 -22.64 2.68
N LEU A 79 10.92 -21.94 1.62
CA LEU A 79 11.43 -22.57 0.40
C LEU A 79 12.96 -22.76 0.40
N ASN A 80 13.67 -22.34 1.46
CA ASN A 80 15.15 -22.31 1.52
C ASN A 80 15.75 -21.66 0.26
N TYR A 81 15.20 -20.52 -0.12
CA TYR A 81 15.59 -19.84 -1.35
C TYR A 81 16.98 -19.22 -1.19
N ASP A 82 17.85 -19.44 -2.18
CA ASP A 82 19.24 -18.95 -2.14
C ASP A 82 19.28 -17.40 -2.18
N GLN A 83 20.20 -16.82 -1.41
CA GLN A 83 20.40 -15.36 -1.29
C GLN A 83 20.76 -14.70 -2.63
N SER A 84 21.24 -15.48 -3.61
CA SER A 84 21.48 -15.01 -4.99
C SER A 84 20.23 -14.44 -5.69
N TYR A 85 19.02 -14.74 -5.19
CA TYR A 85 17.75 -14.24 -5.70
C TYR A 85 17.19 -13.01 -4.96
N ASP A 86 17.94 -12.44 -4.01
CA ASP A 86 17.54 -11.27 -3.20
C ASP A 86 17.07 -10.07 -4.04
N LEU A 87 17.66 -9.86 -5.24
CA LEU A 87 17.19 -8.83 -6.16
C LEU A 87 15.78 -9.11 -6.71
N TRP A 88 15.49 -10.36 -7.06
CA TRP A 88 14.18 -10.76 -7.61
C TRP A 88 13.08 -10.70 -6.55
N GLY A 89 13.38 -11.11 -5.32
CA GLY A 89 12.47 -10.96 -4.18
C GLY A 89 12.08 -9.50 -3.95
N LYS A 90 13.07 -8.60 -3.89
CA LYS A 90 12.85 -7.15 -3.75
C LYS A 90 12.01 -6.57 -4.89
N LEU A 91 12.26 -6.99 -6.14
CA LEU A 91 11.45 -6.56 -7.29
C LEU A 91 9.99 -7.02 -7.15
N ILE A 92 9.76 -8.25 -6.70
CA ILE A 92 8.41 -8.78 -6.44
C ILE A 92 7.73 -7.95 -5.34
N VAL A 93 8.42 -7.63 -4.25
CA VAL A 93 7.89 -6.77 -3.17
C VAL A 93 7.48 -5.41 -3.70
N LEU A 94 8.34 -4.76 -4.50
CA LEU A 94 8.04 -3.45 -5.09
C LEU A 94 6.82 -3.51 -6.03
N LEU A 95 6.75 -4.54 -6.88
CA LEU A 95 5.66 -4.72 -7.81
C LEU A 95 4.33 -5.00 -7.08
N LEU A 96 4.35 -5.89 -6.10
CA LEU A 96 3.19 -6.18 -5.25
C LEU A 96 2.70 -4.91 -4.55
N THR A 97 3.62 -4.18 -3.92
CA THR A 97 3.33 -2.93 -3.20
C THR A 97 2.68 -1.91 -4.14
N PHE A 98 3.25 -1.73 -5.32
CA PHE A 98 2.72 -0.82 -6.33
C PHE A 98 1.31 -1.22 -6.77
N VAL A 99 1.09 -2.49 -7.11
CA VAL A 99 -0.19 -3.01 -7.59
C VAL A 99 -1.28 -2.82 -6.53
N ILE A 100 -1.03 -3.22 -5.28
CA ILE A 100 -2.01 -3.09 -4.20
C ILE A 100 -2.29 -1.62 -3.91
N ASN A 101 -1.26 -0.78 -3.84
CA ASN A 101 -1.43 0.66 -3.62
C ASN A 101 -2.21 1.32 -4.77
N TYR A 102 -1.95 0.91 -6.02
CA TYR A 102 -2.69 1.39 -7.18
C TYR A 102 -4.17 1.03 -7.08
N PHE A 103 -4.50 -0.23 -6.83
CA PHE A 103 -5.88 -0.65 -6.63
C PHE A 103 -6.54 0.10 -5.46
N TYR A 104 -5.88 0.18 -4.31
CA TYR A 104 -6.35 0.91 -3.15
C TYR A 104 -6.72 2.37 -3.49
N ARG A 105 -5.86 3.06 -4.25
CA ARG A 105 -6.10 4.44 -4.70
C ARG A 105 -7.24 4.56 -5.69
N GLN A 106 -7.46 3.58 -6.57
CA GLN A 106 -8.53 3.66 -7.57
C GLN A 106 -9.91 3.25 -7.02
N THR A 107 -9.96 2.27 -6.12
CA THR A 107 -11.23 1.68 -5.64
C THR A 107 -11.72 2.32 -4.35
N ILE A 108 -10.83 2.47 -3.37
CA ILE A 108 -11.18 2.88 -2.00
C ILE A 108 -11.01 4.40 -1.83
N PHE A 109 -9.91 4.96 -2.31
CA PHE A 109 -9.60 6.38 -2.11
C PHE A 109 -9.84 7.23 -3.35
N LYS A 110 -11.10 7.62 -3.60
CA LYS A 110 -11.43 8.50 -4.73
C LYS A 110 -10.78 9.88 -4.58
N GLU A 111 -10.06 10.31 -5.63
CA GLU A 111 -9.52 11.66 -5.71
C GLU A 111 -10.61 12.72 -5.48
N GLN A 112 -10.40 13.53 -4.44
CA GLN A 112 -11.29 14.62 -4.06
C GLN A 112 -10.89 15.91 -4.79
N LYS A 113 -11.89 16.67 -5.28
CA LYS A 113 -11.65 17.88 -6.08
C LYS A 113 -11.16 19.09 -5.26
N SER A 114 -11.57 19.26 -4.00
CA SER A 114 -11.20 20.44 -3.20
C SER A 114 -10.10 20.15 -2.16
N ILE A 115 -9.31 21.18 -1.82
CA ILE A 115 -8.18 21.07 -0.88
C ILE A 115 -8.69 20.67 0.52
N LYS A 116 -9.77 21.31 1.00
CA LYS A 116 -10.36 21.02 2.31
C LYS A 116 -10.84 19.56 2.42
N SER A 117 -11.46 19.02 1.37
CA SER A 117 -11.91 17.63 1.37
C SER A 117 -10.75 16.64 1.23
N ARG A 118 -9.68 16.98 0.50
CA ARG A 118 -8.44 16.18 0.46
C ARG A 118 -7.81 16.04 1.84
N ILE A 119 -7.63 17.14 2.57
CA ILE A 119 -7.03 17.10 3.93
C ILE A 119 -7.89 16.23 4.86
N LYS A 120 -9.21 16.45 4.90
CA LYS A 120 -10.11 15.63 5.72
C LYS A 120 -10.05 14.14 5.35
N SER A 121 -9.93 13.84 4.06
CA SER A 121 -9.79 12.47 3.56
C SER A 121 -8.45 11.85 3.99
N ARG A 122 -7.35 12.60 3.93
CA ARG A 122 -6.01 12.16 4.39
C ARG A 122 -5.97 11.87 5.89
N VAL A 123 -6.60 12.72 6.69
CA VAL A 123 -6.70 12.51 8.15
C VAL A 123 -7.50 11.25 8.45
N LYS A 124 -8.63 11.04 7.76
CA LYS A 124 -9.41 9.81 7.90
C LYS A 124 -8.61 8.57 7.47
N GLU A 125 -7.89 8.66 6.37
CA GLU A 125 -7.00 7.60 5.88
C GLU A 125 -5.92 7.26 6.92
N PHE A 126 -5.30 8.26 7.54
CA PHE A 126 -4.32 8.06 8.60
C PHE A 126 -4.89 7.23 9.76
N PHE A 127 -6.04 7.63 10.31
CA PHE A 127 -6.65 6.91 11.43
C PHE A 127 -7.12 5.50 11.08
N ILE A 128 -7.53 5.26 9.84
CA ILE A 128 -7.90 3.91 9.37
C ILE A 128 -6.66 3.02 9.29
N TRP A 129 -5.54 3.56 8.81
CA TRP A 129 -4.34 2.77 8.51
C TRP A 129 -3.34 2.67 9.65
N ILE A 130 -3.42 3.54 10.66
CA ILE A 130 -2.47 3.48 11.79
C ILE A 130 -2.56 2.15 12.54
N ILE A 131 -3.77 1.60 12.72
CA ILE A 131 -3.97 0.33 13.40
C ILE A 131 -3.39 -0.84 12.59
N PRO A 132 -3.75 -1.05 11.30
CA PRO A 132 -3.11 -2.06 10.46
C PRO A 132 -1.58 -1.93 10.41
N TRP A 133 -1.07 -0.69 10.31
CA TRP A 133 0.35 -0.43 10.26
C TRP A 133 1.06 -0.87 11.55
N LEU A 134 0.53 -0.53 12.73
CA LEU A 134 1.09 -0.96 14.02
C LEU A 134 1.11 -2.49 14.16
N ILE A 135 0.04 -3.16 13.73
CA ILE A 135 -0.05 -4.63 13.76
C ILE A 135 1.05 -5.24 12.88
N ILE A 136 1.26 -4.69 11.68
CA ILE A 136 2.25 -5.22 10.73
C ILE A 136 3.68 -4.96 11.21
N ILE A 137 3.97 -3.78 11.75
CA ILE A 137 5.28 -3.48 12.33
C ILE A 137 5.58 -4.42 13.51
N PHE A 138 4.59 -4.71 14.35
CA PHE A 138 4.73 -5.67 15.44
C PHE A 138 5.08 -7.07 14.92
N ILE A 139 4.36 -7.57 13.92
CA ILE A 139 4.63 -8.86 13.28
C ILE A 139 6.05 -8.89 12.69
N LEU A 140 6.44 -7.84 11.97
CA LEU A 140 7.74 -7.74 11.33
C LEU A 140 8.88 -7.74 12.37
N GLY A 141 8.68 -7.08 13.52
CA GLY A 141 9.60 -7.14 14.66
C GLY A 141 9.72 -8.54 15.26
N GLN A 142 8.61 -9.28 15.41
CA GLN A 142 8.64 -10.66 15.90
C GLN A 142 9.38 -11.58 14.93
N ILE A 143 9.12 -11.48 13.63
CA ILE A 143 9.83 -12.27 12.60
C ILE A 143 11.32 -11.96 12.62
N SER A 144 11.70 -10.67 12.70
CA SER A 144 13.11 -10.27 12.78
C SER A 144 13.83 -10.89 13.97
N SER A 145 13.17 -11.01 15.13
CA SER A 145 13.77 -11.61 16.33
C SER A 145 13.96 -13.12 16.25
N LEU A 146 13.26 -13.80 15.32
CA LEU A 146 13.39 -15.24 15.11
C LEU A 146 14.50 -15.62 14.11
N ILE A 147 14.96 -14.65 13.31
CA ILE A 147 15.97 -14.84 12.26
C ILE A 147 17.38 -14.47 12.77
N GLN A 148 17.48 -13.64 13.81
CA GLN A 148 18.74 -13.31 14.51
C GLN A 148 19.13 -14.40 15.51
#